data_AF-A0A2V3W2S9-F1
#
_entry.id   AF-A0A2V3W2S9-F1
#
_cell.length_a   1.000
_cell.length_b   1.000
_cell.length_c   1.000
_cell.angle_alpha   90.00
_cell.angle_beta   90.00
_cell.angle_gamma   90.00
#
_symmetry.space_group_name_H-M   'P 1'
#
loop_
_entity.id
_entity.type
_entity.pdbx_description
1 polymer ?
#
loop_
_entity_poly.entity_id
_entity_poly.type
_entity_poly.pdbx_seq_one_letter_code
_entity_poly.pdbx_strand_id
1 'polypeptide(L)'
;MRKMICSALENKSTTIAAVGLVLASASASADTLDFSVLSPGTQNNTVLVLPQATITSFGADIFVGAANIDHEICALSGGFTCQADMKVDFTTAVNGLQFVASGRDDGDHFDVNVYNGAVLLGTVGNSANGLVDLTAFSHVTSIYLDDSSTASGFAYDHFTFTAAVPEPESYAMLLVGLGLLGFVARRKRAQSI
;
A
#
# COMPACT_ATOMS: atom_id res chain seq x y z
N MET A 1 -24.32 -62.44 -54.18
CA MET A 1 -22.86 -62.46 -53.89
C MET A 1 -22.42 -61.04 -53.62
N ARG A 2 -21.65 -60.83 -52.55
CA ARG A 2 -21.43 -59.56 -51.84
C ARG A 2 -20.46 -58.62 -52.57
N LYS A 3 -20.78 -57.31 -52.55
CA LYS A 3 -19.97 -56.19 -53.05
C LYS A 3 -18.75 -55.91 -52.16
N MET A 4 -17.65 -55.55 -52.83
CA MET A 4 -16.39 -55.03 -52.29
C MET A 4 -16.49 -53.56 -51.84
N ILE A 5 -15.80 -53.26 -50.73
CA ILE A 5 -14.87 -52.14 -50.46
C ILE A 5 -15.34 -50.70 -50.75
N CYS A 6 -15.42 -49.85 -49.72
CA CYS A 6 -14.46 -48.75 -49.50
C CYS A 6 -14.76 -48.03 -48.16
N SER A 7 -13.79 -48.04 -47.25
CA SER A 7 -13.81 -47.33 -45.97
C SER A 7 -13.42 -45.86 -46.16
N ALA A 8 -14.32 -44.93 -45.86
CA ALA A 8 -13.98 -43.52 -45.70
C ALA A 8 -13.50 -43.27 -44.27
N LEU A 9 -12.19 -43.13 -44.10
CA LEU A 9 -11.57 -42.61 -42.88
C LEU A 9 -11.59 -41.08 -42.98
N GLU A 10 -12.58 -40.45 -42.34
CA GLU A 10 -12.65 -39.00 -42.18
C GLU A 10 -11.67 -38.56 -41.08
N ASN A 11 -10.63 -37.86 -41.51
CA ASN A 11 -9.54 -37.34 -40.71
C ASN A 11 -10.00 -36.10 -39.91
N LYS A 12 -10.35 -36.26 -38.63
CA LYS A 12 -10.63 -35.11 -37.74
C LYS A 12 -9.33 -34.43 -37.32
N SER A 13 -8.89 -33.48 -38.14
CA SER A 13 -7.86 -32.49 -37.81
C SER A 13 -8.26 -31.74 -36.53
N THR A 14 -7.51 -31.98 -35.46
CA THR A 14 -7.73 -31.37 -34.15
C THR A 14 -6.89 -30.10 -34.07
N THR A 15 -7.48 -28.96 -34.42
CA THR A 15 -6.84 -27.65 -34.34
C THR A 15 -6.70 -27.24 -32.87
N ILE A 16 -5.48 -27.26 -32.34
CA ILE A 16 -5.16 -26.77 -31.00
C ILE A 16 -5.08 -25.24 -31.08
N ALA A 17 -6.10 -24.54 -30.58
CA ALA A 17 -6.05 -23.10 -30.40
C ALA A 17 -5.13 -22.77 -29.21
N ALA A 18 -3.95 -22.22 -29.48
CA ALA A 18 -3.06 -21.68 -28.46
C ALA A 18 -3.61 -20.32 -28.00
N VAL A 19 -4.25 -20.29 -26.83
CA VAL A 19 -4.62 -19.04 -26.15
C VAL A 19 -3.36 -18.49 -25.49
N GLY A 20 -2.82 -17.40 -26.01
CA GLY A 20 -1.69 -16.68 -25.41
C GLY A 20 -2.11 -16.03 -24.09
N LEU A 21 -1.46 -16.41 -22.99
CA LEU A 21 -1.69 -15.85 -21.66
C LEU A 21 -0.83 -14.59 -21.50
N VAL A 22 -1.46 -13.40 -21.44
CA VAL A 22 -0.78 -12.15 -21.10
C VAL A 22 -0.67 -12.10 -19.57
N LEU A 23 0.55 -12.27 -19.04
CA LEU A 23 0.85 -12.11 -17.61
C LEU A 23 1.19 -10.64 -17.35
N ALA A 24 0.23 -9.87 -16.83
CA ALA A 24 0.49 -8.52 -16.34
C ALA A 24 1.17 -8.64 -14.95
N SER A 25 2.46 -8.33 -14.87
CA SER A 25 3.18 -8.23 -13.60
C SER A 25 2.97 -6.82 -13.05
N ALA A 26 2.30 -6.67 -11.90
CA ALA A 26 2.30 -5.41 -11.17
C ALA A 26 3.65 -5.27 -10.45
N SER A 27 4.42 -4.23 -10.77
CA SER A 27 5.64 -3.87 -10.04
C SER A 27 5.27 -2.86 -8.95
N ALA A 28 5.78 -3.04 -7.75
CA ALA A 28 5.67 -2.03 -6.70
C ALA A 28 6.71 -0.93 -6.96
N SER A 29 6.25 0.30 -7.27
CA SER A 29 7.11 1.49 -7.27
C SER A 29 7.04 2.19 -5.92
N ALA A 30 8.13 2.85 -5.54
CA ALA A 30 8.11 3.78 -4.42
C ALA A 30 7.20 4.97 -4.77
N ASP A 31 6.43 5.43 -3.78
CA ASP A 31 5.54 6.57 -3.85
C ASP A 31 5.76 7.46 -2.62
N THR A 32 5.34 8.71 -2.69
CA THR A 32 5.50 9.69 -1.62
C THR A 32 4.27 10.60 -1.54
N LEU A 33 3.77 10.85 -0.33
CA LEU A 33 2.75 11.89 -0.15
C LEU A 33 3.43 13.25 -0.34
N ASP A 34 3.09 13.92 -1.44
CA ASP A 34 3.62 15.23 -1.79
C ASP A 34 2.68 16.34 -1.29
N PHE A 35 3.16 17.12 -0.33
CA PHE A 35 2.43 18.26 0.22
C PHE A 35 2.81 19.60 -0.45
N SER A 36 3.78 19.62 -1.36
CA SER A 36 4.22 20.85 -2.06
C SER A 36 3.14 21.47 -2.95
N VAL A 37 2.10 20.69 -3.27
CA VAL A 37 0.92 21.14 -4.01
C VAL A 37 -0.05 21.96 -3.16
N LEU A 38 0.12 21.97 -1.84
CA LEU A 38 -0.74 22.67 -0.90
C LEU A 38 -0.20 24.07 -0.60
N SER A 39 -1.10 25.05 -0.54
CA SER A 39 -0.73 26.40 -0.13
C SER A 39 -0.33 26.41 1.36
N PRO A 40 0.77 27.08 1.74
CA PRO A 40 1.13 27.25 3.15
C PRO A 40 0.02 27.92 3.97
N GLY A 41 -0.11 27.51 5.23
CA GLY A 41 -1.11 28.00 6.17
C GLY A 41 -2.21 27.00 6.51
N THR A 42 -3.24 27.49 7.19
CA THR A 42 -4.40 26.69 7.61
C THR A 42 -5.23 26.27 6.40
N GLN A 43 -5.51 24.97 6.27
CA GLN A 43 -6.29 24.42 5.16
C GLN A 43 -7.81 24.60 5.32
N ASN A 44 -8.27 25.14 6.46
CA ASN A 44 -9.69 25.32 6.83
C ASN A 44 -10.50 24.01 6.69
N ASN A 45 -9.85 22.90 6.99
CA ASN A 45 -10.41 21.56 6.87
C ASN A 45 -9.66 20.61 7.79
N THR A 46 -10.39 19.69 8.41
CA THR A 46 -9.83 18.61 9.24
C THR A 46 -9.48 17.37 8.43
N VAL A 47 -9.92 17.29 7.17
CA VAL A 47 -9.67 16.14 6.28
C VAL A 47 -9.00 16.59 5.00
N LEU A 48 -7.79 16.10 4.74
CA LEU A 48 -7.05 16.29 3.50
C LEU A 48 -7.08 15.00 2.68
N VAL A 49 -7.62 15.07 1.46
CA VAL A 49 -7.71 13.91 0.57
C VAL A 49 -6.65 14.03 -0.52
N LEU A 50 -5.71 13.09 -0.54
CA LEU A 50 -4.69 12.93 -1.57
C LEU A 50 -4.99 11.67 -2.40
N PRO A 51 -4.40 11.53 -3.61
CA PRO A 51 -4.61 10.34 -4.43
C PRO A 51 -4.21 9.03 -3.74
N GLN A 52 -3.14 9.05 -2.93
CA GLN A 52 -2.64 7.85 -2.26
C GLN A 52 -3.16 7.67 -0.82
N ALA A 53 -3.66 8.72 -0.18
CA ALA A 53 -4.05 8.67 1.22
C ALA A 53 -5.07 9.75 1.59
N THR A 54 -5.85 9.48 2.63
CA THR A 54 -6.66 10.50 3.30
C THR A 54 -6.08 10.75 4.68
N ILE A 55 -5.87 12.03 5.00
CA ILE A 55 -5.32 12.47 6.27
C ILE A 55 -6.42 13.14 7.06
N THR A 56 -6.62 12.72 8.31
CA THR A 56 -7.67 13.21 9.19
C THR A 56 -7.06 13.73 10.48
N SER A 57 -7.30 14.99 10.80
CA SER A 57 -7.03 15.60 12.11
C SER A 57 -8.18 15.30 13.07
N PHE A 58 -7.87 14.98 14.32
CA PHE A 58 -8.84 14.78 15.41
C PHE A 58 -8.92 15.98 16.37
N GLY A 59 -8.20 17.07 16.08
CA GLY A 59 -8.32 18.35 16.78
C GLY A 59 -9.07 19.38 15.94
N ALA A 60 -8.31 20.31 15.39
CA ALA A 60 -8.75 21.38 14.52
C ALA A 60 -8.18 21.20 13.10
N ASP A 61 -8.10 22.28 12.33
CA ASP A 61 -7.70 22.23 10.93
C ASP A 61 -6.28 21.70 10.71
N ILE A 62 -6.04 21.13 9.53
CA ILE A 62 -4.68 20.82 9.06
C ILE A 62 -3.96 22.12 8.72
N PHE A 63 -2.69 22.23 9.11
CA PHE A 63 -1.82 23.36 8.78
C PHE A 63 -0.62 22.88 7.96
N VAL A 64 -0.20 23.69 6.97
CA VAL A 64 0.96 23.43 6.11
C VAL A 64 2.05 24.45 6.41
N GLY A 65 3.27 23.98 6.75
CA GLY A 65 4.47 24.79 6.97
C GLY A 65 4.72 25.21 8.42
N ALA A 66 4.35 24.37 9.40
CA ALA A 66 4.33 24.75 10.82
C ALA A 66 5.70 25.07 11.44
N ALA A 67 6.78 24.40 11.04
CA ALA A 67 8.14 24.61 11.53
C ALA A 67 9.01 25.44 10.57
N ASN A 68 8.40 26.17 9.62
CA ASN A 68 9.07 26.96 8.58
C ASN A 68 10.01 26.13 7.69
N ILE A 69 9.76 24.83 7.64
CA ILE A 69 10.46 23.88 6.78
C ILE A 69 9.45 23.33 5.78
N ASP A 70 9.97 22.99 4.61
CA ASP A 70 9.29 22.52 3.39
C ASP A 70 7.93 21.84 3.61
N HIS A 71 6.83 22.47 3.20
CA HIS A 71 5.44 21.96 3.06
C HIS A 71 4.93 20.89 4.04
N GLU A 72 5.51 20.77 5.22
CA GLU A 72 5.15 19.80 6.23
C GLU A 72 3.75 20.07 6.77
N ILE A 73 3.04 19.00 7.12
CA ILE A 73 1.69 19.10 7.64
C ILE A 73 1.67 18.84 9.13
N CYS A 74 0.77 19.51 9.84
CA CYS A 74 0.41 19.10 11.19
C CYS A 74 -1.08 19.27 11.43
N ALA A 75 -1.59 18.55 12.41
CA ALA A 75 -2.95 18.70 12.90
C ALA A 75 -2.95 19.76 14.02
N LEU A 76 -3.69 20.84 13.83
CA LEU A 76 -3.75 21.89 14.84
C LEU A 76 -4.62 21.48 16.02
N SER A 77 -4.24 21.91 17.21
CA SER A 77 -5.10 21.98 18.39
C SER A 77 -5.76 23.37 18.49
N GLY A 78 -6.69 23.55 19.41
CA GLY A 78 -7.35 24.85 19.66
C GLY A 78 -6.40 26.00 20.05
N GLY A 79 -5.15 25.71 20.40
CA GLY A 79 -4.10 26.68 20.72
C GLY A 79 -3.22 27.13 19.55
N PHE A 80 -3.51 26.70 18.31
CA PHE A 80 -2.62 26.87 17.15
C PHE A 80 -1.26 26.16 17.33
N THR A 81 -1.29 24.98 17.95
CA THR A 81 -0.14 24.08 18.14
C THR A 81 -0.37 22.79 17.37
N CYS A 82 0.69 22.10 16.97
CA CYS A 82 0.65 20.83 16.25
C CYS A 82 0.44 19.61 17.18
N GLN A 83 -0.32 19.78 18.26
CA GLN A 83 -0.51 18.77 19.30
C GLN A 83 -1.76 17.91 19.08
N ALA A 84 -2.49 18.11 17.98
CA ALA A 84 -3.66 17.29 17.74
C ALA A 84 -3.26 15.98 17.08
N ASP A 85 -3.94 14.91 17.47
CA ASP A 85 -3.78 13.62 16.85
C ASP A 85 -4.17 13.66 15.37
N MET A 86 -3.51 12.82 14.59
CA MET A 86 -3.76 12.70 13.16
C MET A 86 -3.70 11.25 12.70
N LYS A 87 -4.54 10.90 11.73
CA LYS A 87 -4.52 9.59 11.09
C LYS A 87 -4.26 9.73 9.61
N VAL A 88 -3.44 8.83 9.09
CA VAL A 88 -3.21 8.66 7.65
C VAL A 88 -3.81 7.33 7.24
N ASP A 89 -4.84 7.37 6.40
CA ASP A 89 -5.50 6.21 5.79
C ASP A 89 -5.03 6.06 4.35
N PHE A 90 -4.24 5.02 4.06
CA PHE A 90 -3.76 4.74 2.71
C PHE A 90 -4.88 4.12 1.86
N THR A 91 -4.95 4.48 0.58
CA THR A 91 -5.97 3.95 -0.35
C THR A 91 -5.74 2.47 -0.69
N THR A 92 -4.50 2.01 -0.57
CA THR A 92 -4.09 0.62 -0.67
C THR A 92 -3.11 0.29 0.46
N ALA A 93 -2.99 -0.97 0.86
CA ALA A 93 -2.00 -1.35 1.86
C ALA A 93 -0.58 -1.01 1.34
N VAL A 94 0.33 -0.61 2.24
CA VAL A 94 1.68 -0.17 1.90
C VAL A 94 2.76 -0.92 2.68
N ASN A 95 3.97 -0.93 2.13
CA ASN A 95 5.18 -1.51 2.74
C ASN A 95 6.32 -0.49 2.76
N GLY A 96 7.28 -0.69 3.65
CA GLY A 96 8.48 0.15 3.73
C GLY A 96 8.18 1.60 4.09
N LEU A 97 7.13 1.82 4.90
CA LEU A 97 6.66 3.14 5.27
C LEU A 97 7.69 3.85 6.14
N GLN A 98 8.00 5.10 5.78
CA GLN A 98 8.83 6.01 6.57
C GLN A 98 8.33 7.44 6.36
N PHE A 99 8.59 8.32 7.31
CA PHE A 99 8.28 9.74 7.18
C PHE A 99 9.25 10.58 8.02
N VAL A 100 9.22 11.89 7.85
CA VAL A 100 10.03 12.83 8.63
C VAL A 100 9.15 13.53 9.65
N ALA A 101 9.62 13.60 10.89
CA ALA A 101 9.05 14.42 11.94
C ALA A 101 9.91 15.65 12.21
N SER A 102 9.29 16.80 12.41
CA SER A 102 9.95 18.09 12.63
C SER A 102 9.20 18.91 13.68
N GLY A 103 9.82 20.02 14.11
CA GLY A 103 9.20 20.96 15.05
C GLY A 103 9.37 20.63 16.53
N ARG A 104 10.15 19.59 16.89
CA ARG A 104 10.35 19.19 18.29
C ARG A 104 10.83 20.33 19.17
N ASP A 105 10.06 20.58 20.23
CA ASP A 105 10.46 21.28 21.44
C ASP A 105 10.62 20.30 22.63
N ASP A 106 11.14 20.80 23.75
CA ASP A 106 11.23 20.00 24.97
C ASP A 106 9.84 19.73 25.56
N GLY A 107 9.52 18.44 25.73
CA GLY A 107 8.19 17.98 26.15
C GLY A 107 7.35 17.41 25.01
N ASP A 108 7.81 17.52 23.77
CA ASP A 108 7.12 16.94 22.63
C ASP A 108 7.45 15.46 22.46
N HIS A 109 6.40 14.66 22.31
CA HIS A 109 6.47 13.24 21.98
C HIS A 109 5.18 12.78 21.33
N PHE A 110 5.30 11.79 20.44
CA PHE A 110 4.16 11.13 19.82
C PHE A 110 4.41 9.63 19.69
N ASP A 111 3.33 8.87 19.67
CA ASP A 111 3.33 7.45 19.39
C ASP A 111 2.68 7.19 18.02
N VAL A 112 3.29 6.32 17.22
CA VAL A 112 2.75 5.90 15.93
C VAL A 112 2.14 4.52 16.06
N ASN A 113 0.81 4.44 16.08
CA ASN A 113 0.09 3.19 16.06
C ASN A 113 -0.11 2.74 14.60
N VAL A 114 0.41 1.56 14.25
CA VAL A 114 0.44 1.05 12.87
C VAL A 114 -0.59 -0.06 12.70
N TYR A 115 -1.46 0.06 11.69
CA TYR A 115 -2.60 -0.85 11.52
C TYR A 115 -2.61 -1.56 10.16
N ASN A 116 -3.16 -2.78 10.15
CA ASN A 116 -3.65 -3.47 8.96
C ASN A 116 -5.15 -3.77 9.14
N GLY A 117 -5.99 -3.00 8.44
CA GLY A 117 -7.42 -2.95 8.69
C GLY A 117 -7.71 -2.49 10.13
N ALA A 118 -8.35 -3.36 10.91
CA ALA A 118 -8.65 -3.11 12.32
C ALA A 118 -7.60 -3.68 13.29
N VAL A 119 -6.56 -4.35 12.78
CA VAL A 119 -5.55 -5.01 13.60
C VAL A 119 -4.38 -4.06 13.84
N LEU A 120 -4.04 -3.81 15.11
CA LEU A 120 -2.82 -3.10 15.49
C LEU A 120 -1.62 -4.04 15.29
N LEU A 121 -0.68 -3.63 14.44
CA LEU A 121 0.58 -4.34 14.20
C LEU A 121 1.63 -4.00 15.27
N GLY A 122 1.63 -2.75 15.73
CA GLY A 122 2.53 -2.28 16.77
C GLY A 122 2.49 -0.76 16.94
N THR A 123 3.25 -0.28 17.92
CA THR A 123 3.40 1.14 18.24
C THR A 123 4.87 1.52 18.26
N VAL A 124 5.20 2.67 17.68
CA VAL A 124 6.56 3.25 17.69
C VAL A 124 6.51 4.63 18.32
N GLY A 125 7.15 4.79 19.48
CA GLY A 125 7.29 6.10 20.11
C GLY A 125 8.43 6.91 19.53
N ASN A 126 8.22 8.22 19.40
CA ASN A 126 9.23 9.16 18.92
C ASN A 126 9.19 10.46 19.75
N SER A 127 10.37 11.03 19.98
CA SER A 127 10.54 12.31 20.66
C SER A 127 11.73 13.06 20.06
N ALA A 128 11.96 12.93 18.76
CA ALA A 128 13.13 13.44 18.05
C ALA A 128 12.74 13.95 16.65
N ASN A 129 13.39 15.02 16.19
CA ASN A 129 13.31 15.40 14.78
C ASN A 129 14.04 14.36 13.91
N GLY A 130 13.59 14.22 12.66
CA GLY A 130 14.22 13.38 11.65
C GLY A 130 13.35 12.21 11.21
N LEU A 131 14.01 11.20 10.65
CA LEU A 131 13.34 10.05 10.04
C LEU A 131 12.69 9.16 11.10
N VAL A 132 11.41 8.87 10.90
CA VAL A 132 10.65 7.83 11.58
C VAL A 132 10.56 6.63 10.66
N ASP A 133 11.20 5.53 11.06
CA ASP A 133 11.28 4.31 10.28
C ASP A 133 10.24 3.28 10.75
N LEU A 134 9.28 2.97 9.87
CA LEU A 134 8.25 1.94 10.08
C LEU A 134 8.42 0.75 9.12
N THR A 135 9.60 0.58 8.51
CA THR A 135 9.87 -0.47 7.51
C THR A 135 9.78 -1.88 8.07
N ALA A 136 9.82 -2.04 9.39
CA ALA A 136 9.59 -3.31 10.07
C ALA A 136 8.14 -3.83 9.94
N PHE A 137 7.19 -2.94 9.63
CA PHE A 137 5.77 -3.30 9.42
C PHE A 137 5.47 -3.51 7.93
N SER A 138 4.52 -4.40 7.64
CA SER A 138 4.08 -4.70 6.28
C SER A 138 2.56 -4.73 6.18
N HIS A 139 2.05 -4.48 4.97
CA HIS A 139 0.62 -4.38 4.67
C HIS A 139 -0.08 -3.33 5.56
N VAL A 140 0.59 -2.20 5.78
CA VAL A 140 0.07 -1.09 6.58
C VAL A 140 -1.05 -0.43 5.80
N THR A 141 -2.26 -0.38 6.38
CA THR A 141 -3.40 0.32 5.77
C THR A 141 -3.59 1.71 6.35
N SER A 142 -3.15 1.91 7.60
CA SER A 142 -3.22 3.22 8.24
C SER A 142 -2.22 3.34 9.38
N ILE A 143 -1.88 4.58 9.69
CA ILE A 143 -1.15 4.96 10.90
C ILE A 143 -1.94 6.02 11.66
N TYR A 144 -1.89 5.94 12.99
CA TYR A 144 -2.42 6.96 13.89
C TYR A 144 -1.26 7.56 14.67
N LEU A 145 -1.10 8.87 14.56
CA LEU A 145 -0.14 9.69 15.26
C LEU A 145 -0.86 10.21 16.50
N ASP A 146 -0.56 9.59 17.64
CA ASP A 146 -1.06 9.95 18.97
C ASP A 146 -0.07 10.94 19.57
N ASP A 147 -0.40 12.23 19.52
CA ASP A 147 0.47 13.29 20.00
C ASP A 147 0.13 13.60 21.46
N SER A 148 1.07 13.33 22.35
CA SER A 148 0.94 13.58 23.79
C SER A 148 1.85 14.72 24.26
N SER A 149 2.29 15.57 23.32
CA SER A 149 3.22 16.66 23.55
C SER A 149 2.68 17.69 24.53
N THR A 150 3.57 18.30 25.32
CA THR A 150 3.22 19.41 26.21
C THR A 150 3.69 20.77 25.71
N ALA A 151 4.43 20.85 24.60
CA ALA A 151 4.85 22.10 23.98
C ALA A 151 4.14 22.33 22.63
N SER A 152 4.88 22.43 21.52
CA SER A 152 4.29 22.84 20.23
C SER A 152 3.75 21.67 19.42
N GLY A 153 4.15 20.43 19.73
CA GLY A 153 3.79 19.23 18.97
C GLY A 153 4.62 19.07 17.69
N PHE A 154 4.27 18.07 16.87
CA PHE A 154 5.07 17.70 15.69
C PHE A 154 4.39 18.02 14.36
N ALA A 155 5.22 18.40 13.38
CA ALA A 155 4.85 18.37 11.98
C ALA A 155 5.48 17.17 11.27
N TYR A 156 4.85 16.77 10.17
CA TYR A 156 5.15 15.55 9.44
C TYR A 156 5.26 15.81 7.95
N ASP A 157 6.24 15.17 7.31
CA ASP A 157 6.52 15.35 5.89
C ASP A 157 7.09 14.07 5.26
N HIS A 158 7.14 14.00 3.93
CA HIS A 158 7.80 12.94 3.15
C HIS A 158 7.39 11.52 3.58
N PHE A 159 6.09 11.23 3.62
CA PHE A 159 5.62 9.86 3.81
C PHE A 159 5.96 9.03 2.57
N THR A 160 7.04 8.26 2.65
CA THR A 160 7.55 7.40 1.57
C THR A 160 7.15 5.96 1.83
N PHE A 161 6.71 5.26 0.79
CA PHE A 161 6.28 3.86 0.89
C PHE A 161 6.24 3.20 -0.48
N THR A 162 5.92 1.91 -0.51
CA THR A 162 5.61 1.15 -1.73
C THR A 162 4.23 0.54 -1.59
N ALA A 163 3.45 0.46 -2.68
CA ALA A 163 2.19 -0.26 -2.64
C ALA A 163 2.44 -1.74 -2.30
N ALA A 164 1.75 -2.26 -1.29
CA ALA A 164 1.77 -3.67 -0.97
C ALA A 164 1.04 -4.40 -2.09
N VAL A 165 1.80 -5.09 -2.93
CA VAL A 165 1.25 -5.95 -3.96
C VAL A 165 0.72 -7.19 -3.26
N PRO A 166 -0.61 -7.44 -3.26
CA PRO A 166 -1.14 -8.70 -2.77
C PRO A 166 -0.43 -9.80 -3.54
N GLU A 167 0.22 -10.72 -2.81
CA GLU A 167 1.01 -11.79 -3.41
C GLU A 167 0.26 -12.36 -4.61
N PRO A 168 0.90 -12.34 -5.78
CA PRO A 168 0.15 -12.36 -7.00
C PRO A 168 -0.57 -13.70 -7.05
N GLU A 169 -1.84 -13.64 -7.39
CA GLU A 169 -2.61 -14.78 -7.87
C GLU A 169 -1.82 -15.57 -8.92
N SER A 170 -0.79 -14.96 -9.54
CA SER A 170 0.26 -15.64 -10.32
C SER A 170 0.88 -16.86 -9.66
N TYR A 171 1.10 -16.95 -8.34
CA TYR A 171 1.62 -18.19 -7.75
C TYR A 171 0.57 -19.29 -7.73
N ALA A 172 -0.68 -18.95 -7.39
CA ALA A 172 -1.80 -19.89 -7.50
C ALA A 172 -2.03 -20.31 -8.96
N MET A 173 -1.98 -19.37 -9.90
CA MET A 173 -2.12 -19.60 -11.34
C MET A 173 -0.94 -20.35 -11.94
N LEU A 174 0.28 -20.15 -11.42
CA LEU A 174 1.47 -20.93 -11.77
C LEU A 174 1.31 -22.38 -11.33
N LEU A 175 0.85 -22.60 -10.09
CA LEU A 175 0.57 -23.93 -9.56
C LEU A 175 -0.58 -24.61 -10.33
N VAL A 176 -1.63 -23.88 -10.68
CA VAL A 176 -2.72 -24.38 -11.54
C VAL A 176 -2.19 -24.73 -12.93
N GLY A 177 -1.37 -23.86 -13.53
CA GLY A 177 -0.73 -24.10 -14.83
C GLY A 177 0.18 -25.33 -14.83
N LEU A 178 1.01 -25.48 -13.80
CA LEU A 178 1.87 -26.66 -13.60
C LEU A 178 1.03 -27.93 -13.37
N GLY A 179 -0.06 -27.83 -12.61
CA GLY A 179 -1.00 -28.93 -12.38
C GLY A 179 -1.63 -29.44 -13.68
N LEU A 180 -2.07 -28.53 -14.55
CA LEU A 180 -2.63 -28.88 -15.87
C LEU A 180 -1.60 -29.55 -16.77
N LEU A 181 -0.36 -29.04 -16.82
CA LEU A 181 0.73 -29.65 -17.60
C LEU A 181 1.07 -31.06 -17.10
N GLY A 182 1.13 -31.26 -15.78
CA GLY A 182 1.34 -32.57 -15.16
C GLY A 182 0.21 -33.56 -15.49
N PHE A 183 -1.04 -33.11 -15.48
CA PHE A 183 -2.20 -33.94 -15.84
C PHE A 183 -2.16 -34.41 -17.31
N VAL A 184 -1.82 -33.51 -18.23
CA VAL A 184 -1.69 -33.85 -19.66
C VAL A 184 -0.54 -34.83 -19.88
N ALA A 185 0.60 -34.64 -19.22
CA ALA A 185 1.74 -35.56 -19.31
C ALA A 185 1.39 -36.98 -18.82
N ARG A 186 0.60 -37.09 -17.73
CA ARG A 186 0.10 -38.38 -17.21
C ARG A 186 -0.80 -39.09 -18.22
N ARG A 187 -1.71 -38.38 -18.87
CA ARG A 187 -2.61 -38.97 -19.89
C ARG A 187 -1.84 -39.53 -21.08
N LYS A 188 -0.79 -38.84 -21.54
CA LYS A 188 0.04 -39.31 -22.66
C LYS A 188 0.79 -40.60 -22.34
N ARG A 189 1.33 -40.74 -21.12
CA ARG A 189 1.99 -41.98 -20.68
C ARG A 189 1.03 -43.17 -20.56
N ALA A 190 -0.24 -42.94 -20.28
CA ALA A 190 -1.25 -43.99 -20.18
C ALA A 190 -1.78 -44.49 -21.55
N GLN A 191 -1.50 -43.77 -22.64
CA GLN A 191 -1.92 -44.14 -24.00
C GLN A 191 -0.83 -44.82 -24.83
N SER A 192 0.40 -44.91 -24.30
CA SER A 192 1.55 -45.55 -24.96
C SER A 192 1.82 -46.99 -24.49
N ILE A 193 0.78 -47.69 -24.02
CA ILE A 193 0.74 -49.12 -23.68
C ILE A 193 -0.44 -49.71 -24.43
#